data_AF-A0A6J4HB35-F1
#
_entry.id   AF-A0A6J4HB35-F1
#
_cell.length_a   1.000
_cell.length_b   1.000
_cell.length_c   1.000
_cell.angle_alpha   90.00
_cell.angle_beta   90.00
_cell.angle_gamma   90.00
#
_symmetry.space_group_name_H-M   'P 1'
#
loop_
_entity.id
_entity.type
_entity.pdbx_description
1 polymer ?
#
loop_
_entity_poly.entity_id
_entity_poly.type
_entity_poly.pdbx_seq_one_letter_code
_entity_poly.pdbx_strand_id
1 'polypeptide(L)'
;MLLSDRDIRAEIAAGRVGLDPFDVTLLQPSSVDLRLDRHFRTFNNHAYTHIDPALQQDDLTRMVEPPGPDEAFVLHPGEFVLGSTYEVISLPDDIAGRLEGKALAVDTPVPTPSGWTTMGDVAVGDEVFGLDGRPTTVVAVTEVMLRRPCYDVRFSDGEVITADASHLWRTTTKAARKRQGPADVATTEEIATTLRRRDEVNHHVELANAVRCPEADVPIDPYVLGVWLGDGTSTKAEVTCGPGDEQILDEMRAAG
;
A
#
# COMPACT_ATOMS: atom_id res chain seq x y z
N MET A 1 3.56 4.63 20.23
CA MET A 1 3.55 3.28 19.63
C MET A 1 2.39 3.27 18.65
N LEU A 2 2.59 2.81 17.42
CA LEU A 2 1.50 2.67 16.44
C LEU A 2 0.70 1.42 16.76
N LEU A 3 -0.61 1.44 16.54
CA LEU A 3 -1.46 0.27 16.70
C LEU A 3 -1.32 -0.62 15.46
N SER A 4 -1.10 -1.92 15.66
CA SER A 4 -1.12 -2.89 14.56
C SER A 4 -2.55 -3.11 14.04
N ASP A 5 -2.71 -3.76 12.89
CA ASP A 5 -4.00 -4.19 12.34
C ASP A 5 -4.83 -4.98 13.36
N ARG A 6 -4.19 -5.86 14.14
CA ARG A 6 -4.82 -6.63 15.20
C ARG A 6 -5.29 -5.75 16.35
N ASP A 7 -4.46 -4.79 16.76
CA ASP A 7 -4.80 -3.88 17.85
C ASP A 7 -5.90 -2.91 17.42
N ILE A 8 -5.82 -2.34 16.21
CA ILE A 8 -6.88 -1.50 15.63
C ILE A 8 -8.21 -2.26 15.60
N ARG A 9 -8.20 -3.51 15.13
CA ARG A 9 -9.40 -4.37 15.11
C ARG A 9 -9.94 -4.61 16.52
N ALA A 10 -9.07 -4.82 17.51
CA ALA A 10 -9.48 -5.03 18.90
C ALA A 10 -10.11 -3.75 19.49
N GLU A 11 -9.51 -2.59 19.24
CA GLU A 11 -10.04 -1.29 19.70
C GLU A 11 -11.39 -0.93 19.07
N ILE A 12 -11.56 -1.26 17.78
CA ILE A 12 -12.86 -1.10 17.07
C ILE A 12 -13.90 -2.07 17.63
N ALA A 13 -13.54 -3.35 17.82
CA ALA A 13 -14.44 -4.34 18.39
C ALA A 13 -14.84 -4.02 19.83
N ALA A 14 -13.95 -3.37 20.59
CA ALA A 14 -14.22 -2.86 21.93
C ALA A 14 -15.06 -1.57 21.93
N GLY A 15 -15.34 -0.97 20.77
CA GLY A 15 -16.09 0.28 20.63
C GLY A 15 -15.34 1.52 21.12
N ARG A 16 -14.02 1.42 21.35
CA ARG A 16 -13.18 2.54 21.77
C ARG A 16 -12.81 3.42 20.59
N VAL A 17 -12.43 2.81 19.48
CA VAL A 17 -12.19 3.48 18.21
C VAL A 17 -13.42 3.28 17.32
N GLY A 18 -14.10 4.36 16.96
CA GLY A 18 -15.20 4.33 16.00
C GLY A 18 -14.75 4.74 14.62
N LEU A 19 -15.16 3.97 13.63
CA LEU A 19 -15.06 4.27 12.20
C LEU A 19 -16.42 3.95 11.60
N ASP A 20 -17.15 4.98 11.16
CA ASP A 20 -18.48 4.81 10.59
C ASP A 20 -18.57 5.43 9.19
N PRO A 21 -18.72 4.61 8.12
CA PRO A 21 -18.76 3.15 8.13
C PRO A 21 -17.38 2.50 8.17
N PHE A 22 -17.22 1.41 8.94
CA PHE A 22 -15.98 0.61 8.94
C PHE A 22 -16.02 -0.45 7.83
N ASP A 23 -15.06 -0.36 6.92
CA ASP A 23 -14.77 -1.42 5.95
C ASP A 23 -13.46 -2.14 6.31
N VAL A 24 -13.56 -3.44 6.56
CA VAL A 24 -12.40 -4.27 6.93
C VAL A 24 -11.38 -4.37 5.80
N THR A 25 -11.78 -4.17 4.54
CA THR A 25 -10.84 -4.22 3.41
C THR A 25 -9.92 -3.01 3.36
N LEU A 26 -10.29 -1.91 4.04
CA LEU A 26 -9.49 -0.70 4.17
C LEU A 26 -8.52 -0.76 5.36
N LEU A 27 -8.55 -1.84 6.15
CA LEU A 27 -7.63 -2.04 7.25
C LEU A 27 -6.26 -2.51 6.73
N GLN A 28 -5.26 -1.67 6.94
CA GLN A 28 -3.86 -1.92 6.61
C GLN A 28 -3.10 -2.41 7.87
N PRO A 29 -1.86 -2.90 7.73
CA PRO A 29 -1.07 -3.44 8.85
C PRO A 29 -0.94 -2.57 10.12
N SER A 30 -1.09 -1.26 10.02
CA SER A 30 -1.11 -0.33 11.17
C SER A 30 -1.79 1.00 10.84
N SER A 31 -2.71 1.00 9.88
CA SER A 31 -3.46 2.18 9.49
C SER A 31 -4.81 1.75 8.96
N VAL A 32 -5.74 2.69 8.82
CA VAL A 32 -6.99 2.48 8.10
C VAL A 32 -7.01 3.49 6.96
N ASP A 33 -7.22 3.02 5.74
CA ASP A 33 -7.40 3.92 4.61
C ASP A 33 -8.78 4.58 4.73
N LEU A 34 -8.82 5.89 4.51
CA LEU A 34 -10.02 6.70 4.61
C LEU A 34 -10.43 7.16 3.21
N ARG A 35 -11.74 7.22 2.97
CA ARG A 35 -12.29 7.69 1.70
C ARG A 35 -12.59 9.18 1.79
N LEU A 36 -12.50 9.85 0.65
CA LEU A 36 -12.92 11.24 0.51
C LEU A 36 -14.45 11.31 0.38
N ASP A 37 -15.10 12.15 1.16
CA ASP A 37 -16.53 12.41 1.04
C ASP A 37 -16.84 13.37 -0.13
N ARG A 38 -18.10 13.41 -0.55
CA ARG A 38 -18.60 14.27 -1.64
C ARG A 38 -18.81 15.73 -1.23
N HIS A 39 -18.68 16.05 0.06
CA HIS A 39 -18.91 17.39 0.59
C HIS A 39 -17.61 18.19 0.66
N PHE A 40 -17.55 19.27 -0.11
CA PHE A 40 -16.40 20.17 -0.20
C PHE A 40 -16.77 21.58 0.24
N ARG A 41 -15.84 22.31 0.85
CA ARG A 41 -15.98 23.75 1.09
C ARG A 41 -15.02 24.57 0.24
N THR A 42 -15.57 25.44 -0.58
CA THR A 42 -14.81 26.39 -1.41
C THR A 42 -14.84 27.78 -0.80
N PHE A 43 -13.75 28.56 -0.95
CA PHE A 43 -13.65 29.90 -0.40
C PHE A 43 -14.35 30.95 -1.28
N ASN A 44 -15.07 31.87 -0.65
CA ASN A 44 -15.68 33.02 -1.31
C ASN A 44 -14.65 34.17 -1.41
N ASN A 45 -13.61 33.96 -2.23
CA ASN A 45 -12.45 34.86 -2.34
C ASN A 45 -12.79 36.30 -2.75
N HIS A 46 -13.97 36.54 -3.33
CA HIS A 46 -14.44 37.88 -3.70
C HIS A 46 -15.18 38.60 -2.56
N ALA A 47 -15.68 37.87 -1.56
CA ALA A 47 -16.45 38.43 -0.46
C ALA A 47 -15.56 38.98 0.67
N TYR A 48 -14.33 38.46 0.80
CA TYR A 48 -13.39 38.85 1.83
C TYR A 48 -12.01 39.15 1.24
N THR A 49 -11.37 40.22 1.71
CA THR A 49 -10.01 40.59 1.29
C THR A 49 -8.93 39.81 2.03
N HIS A 50 -9.25 39.29 3.21
CA HIS A 50 -8.38 38.50 4.07
C HIS A 50 -9.20 37.64 5.04
N ILE A 51 -8.53 36.66 5.64
CA ILE A 51 -9.06 35.80 6.70
C ILE A 51 -8.55 36.37 8.03
N ASP A 52 -9.47 36.77 8.92
CA ASP A 52 -9.16 37.21 10.28
C ASP A 52 -9.67 36.17 11.30
N PRO A 53 -8.77 35.36 11.90
CA PRO A 53 -9.16 34.33 12.85
C PRO A 53 -9.84 34.86 14.13
N ALA A 54 -9.71 36.16 14.44
CA ALA A 54 -10.34 36.76 15.61
C ALA A 54 -11.81 37.12 15.39
N LEU A 55 -12.28 37.09 14.13
CA LEU A 55 -13.64 37.45 13.74
C LEU A 55 -14.37 36.22 13.21
N GLN A 56 -15.64 36.08 13.58
CA GLN A 56 -16.50 35.06 13.00
C GLN A 56 -16.91 35.47 11.58
N GLN A 57 -16.48 34.70 10.58
CA GLN A 57 -16.71 34.93 9.15
C GLN A 57 -17.47 33.75 8.52
N ASP A 58 -18.76 33.60 8.84
CA ASP A 58 -19.55 32.41 8.48
C ASP A 58 -19.68 32.19 6.96
N ASP A 59 -19.71 33.28 6.18
CA ASP A 59 -19.83 33.25 4.72
C ASP A 59 -18.48 33.12 4.00
N LEU A 60 -17.37 32.92 4.72
CA LEU A 60 -16.03 32.78 4.13
C LEU A 60 -15.94 31.57 3.19
N THR A 61 -16.69 30.52 3.50
CA THR A 61 -16.73 29.30 2.70
C THR A 61 -18.18 28.91 2.40
N ARG A 62 -18.39 28.28 1.25
CA ARG A 62 -19.67 27.66 0.89
C ARG A 62 -19.48 26.17 0.66
N MET A 63 -20.48 25.38 1.05
CA MET A 63 -20.52 23.96 0.73
C MET A 63 -20.82 23.78 -0.76
N VAL A 64 -20.12 22.84 -1.39
CA VAL A 64 -20.28 22.43 -2.77
C VAL A 64 -20.24 20.91 -2.81
N GLU A 65 -21.13 20.34 -3.62
CA GLU A 65 -21.18 18.91 -3.93
C GLU A 65 -21.11 18.74 -5.45
N PRO A 66 -20.54 17.64 -5.96
CA PRO A 66 -20.71 17.28 -7.35
C PRO A 66 -22.20 17.16 -7.73
N PRO A 67 -22.59 17.53 -8.97
CA PRO A 67 -24.00 17.55 -9.39
C PRO A 67 -24.68 16.18 -9.35
N GLY A 68 -23.92 15.10 -9.53
CA GLY A 68 -24.39 13.73 -9.54
C GLY A 68 -23.48 12.80 -8.72
N PRO A 69 -23.98 11.61 -8.33
CA PRO A 69 -23.25 10.64 -7.52
C PRO A 69 -21.98 10.09 -8.20
N ASP A 70 -21.96 10.07 -9.54
CA ASP A 70 -20.83 9.60 -10.34
C ASP A 70 -20.08 10.75 -11.03
N GLU A 71 -20.36 12.00 -10.64
CA GLU A 71 -19.68 13.17 -11.18
C GLU A 71 -18.50 13.58 -10.29
N ALA A 72 -17.37 13.91 -10.91
CA ALA A 72 -16.19 14.33 -10.18
C ALA A 72 -16.29 15.81 -9.75
N PHE A 73 -15.76 16.13 -8.57
CA PHE A 73 -15.45 17.51 -8.20
C PHE A 73 -14.18 17.95 -8.94
N VAL A 74 -14.28 18.98 -9.78
CA VAL A 74 -13.13 19.51 -10.52
C VAL A 74 -12.43 20.58 -9.69
N LEU A 75 -11.25 20.26 -9.16
CA LEU A 75 -10.36 21.21 -8.50
C LEU A 75 -9.44 21.85 -9.54
N HIS A 76 -9.61 23.14 -9.80
CA HIS A 76 -8.77 23.87 -10.75
C HIS A 76 -7.36 24.17 -10.17
N PRO A 77 -6.32 24.25 -11.01
CA PRO A 77 -4.97 24.60 -10.55
C PRO A 77 -4.93 25.93 -9.80
N GLY A 78 -4.32 25.92 -8.62
CA GLY A 78 -4.19 27.11 -7.76
C GLY A 78 -5.38 27.38 -6.84
N GLU A 79 -6.46 26.61 -6.96
CA GLU A 79 -7.59 26.67 -6.04
C GLU A 79 -7.33 25.84 -4.78
N PHE A 80 -7.88 26.31 -3.66
CA PHE A 80 -7.83 25.61 -2.37
C PHE A 80 -9.26 25.27 -1.92
N VAL A 81 -9.45 24.02 -1.51
CA VAL A 81 -10.74 23.48 -1.08
C VAL A 81 -10.55 22.70 0.22
N LEU A 82 -11.55 22.72 1.09
CA LEU A 82 -11.60 21.82 2.25
C LEU A 82 -12.44 20.59 1.88
N GLY A 83 -11.86 19.40 2.04
CA GLY A 83 -12.57 18.13 1.93
C GLY A 83 -12.92 17.56 3.31
N SER A 84 -13.80 16.56 3.32
CA SER A 84 -14.10 15.76 4.52
C SER A 84 -13.85 14.30 4.23
N THR A 85 -13.53 13.51 5.27
CA THR A 85 -13.48 12.05 5.15
C THR A 85 -14.90 11.51 5.12
N TYR A 86 -15.13 10.45 4.35
CA TYR A 86 -16.41 9.75 4.32
C TYR A 86 -16.69 9.05 5.64
N GLU A 87 -15.63 8.49 6.25
CA GLU A 87 -15.72 7.92 7.58
C GLU A 87 -15.78 9.01 8.67
N VAL A 88 -16.69 8.84 9.61
CA VAL A 88 -16.70 9.54 10.89
C VAL A 88 -15.82 8.78 11.87
N ILE A 89 -14.84 9.46 12.44
CA ILE A 89 -13.83 8.87 13.32
C ILE A 89 -14.08 9.33 14.76
N SER A 90 -14.15 8.39 15.70
CA SER A 90 -14.12 8.66 17.13
C SER A 90 -12.96 7.93 17.79
N LEU A 91 -12.23 8.63 18.66
CA LEU A 91 -11.07 8.11 19.38
C LEU A 91 -11.27 8.28 20.89
N PRO A 92 -10.75 7.36 21.73
CA PRO A 92 -10.68 7.57 23.17
C PRO A 92 -9.62 8.64 23.53
N ASP A 93 -9.58 9.05 24.79
CA ASP A 93 -8.72 10.11 25.31
C ASP A 93 -7.21 9.77 25.36
N ASP A 94 -6.87 8.50 25.16
CA ASP A 94 -5.51 7.95 25.20
C ASP A 94 -4.97 7.51 23.81
N ILE A 95 -5.73 7.71 22.73
CA ILE A 95 -5.32 7.40 21.35
C ILE A 95 -5.38 8.66 20.50
N ALA A 96 -4.31 8.91 19.73
CA ALA A 96 -4.28 9.95 18.70
C ALA A 96 -4.15 9.31 17.31
N GLY A 97 -4.89 9.84 16.35
CA GLY A 97 -4.78 9.49 14.93
C GLY A 97 -3.87 10.46 14.18
N ARG A 98 -3.14 9.95 13.18
CA ARG A 98 -2.39 10.77 12.22
C ARG A 98 -2.86 10.45 10.81
N LEU A 99 -3.21 11.47 10.04
CA LEU A 99 -3.62 11.34 8.64
C LEU A 99 -2.40 11.54 7.74
N GLU A 100 -2.05 10.52 6.95
CA GLU A 100 -0.93 10.58 6.00
C GLU A 100 -1.30 9.90 4.69
N GLY A 101 -0.85 10.47 3.57
CA GLY A 101 -0.84 9.77 2.29
C GLY A 101 0.39 8.88 2.15
N LYS A 102 0.22 7.71 1.53
CA LYS A 102 1.31 6.76 1.21
C LYS A 102 1.68 6.91 -0.25
N ALA A 103 2.95 7.18 -0.55
CA ALA A 103 3.41 7.33 -1.93
C ALA A 103 4.68 6.51 -2.22
N LEU A 104 4.72 6.02 -3.46
CA LEU A 104 5.90 5.48 -4.14
C LEU A 104 6.15 6.34 -5.38
N ALA A 105 7.34 6.23 -5.97
CA ALA A 105 7.63 6.90 -7.24
C ALA A 105 6.72 6.36 -8.35
N VAL A 106 6.33 7.25 -9.27
CA VAL A 106 5.34 6.96 -10.33
C VAL A 106 5.81 5.87 -11.29
N ASP A 107 7.11 5.67 -11.43
CA ASP A 107 7.72 4.64 -12.26
C ASP A 107 7.94 3.30 -11.52
N THR A 108 7.49 3.19 -10.26
CA THR A 108 7.60 1.94 -9.50
C THR A 108 6.81 0.83 -10.21
N PRO A 109 7.43 -0.30 -10.58
CA PRO A 109 6.72 -1.41 -11.21
C PRO A 109 5.71 -2.05 -10.27
N VAL A 110 4.52 -2.35 -10.77
CA VAL A 110 3.44 -3.01 -10.02
C VAL A 110 2.98 -4.25 -10.79
N PRO A 111 3.04 -5.45 -10.18
CA PRO A 111 2.54 -6.66 -10.82
C PRO A 111 1.00 -6.71 -10.77
N THR A 112 0.40 -7.16 -11.88
CA THR A 112 -1.05 -7.32 -12.04
C THR A 112 -1.37 -8.72 -12.59
N PRO A 113 -2.62 -9.20 -12.47
CA PRO A 113 -3.04 -10.47 -13.07
C PRO A 113 -2.83 -10.53 -14.59
N SER A 114 -2.79 -9.39 -15.27
CA SER A 114 -2.62 -9.28 -16.72
C SER A 114 -1.21 -8.88 -17.15
N GLY A 115 -0.24 -8.81 -16.23
CA GLY A 115 1.15 -8.46 -16.53
C GLY A 115 1.75 -7.48 -15.53
N TRP A 116 2.39 -6.42 -16.04
CA TRP A 116 3.03 -5.39 -15.23
C TRP A 116 2.53 -4.01 -15.67
N THR A 117 2.39 -3.12 -14.70
CA THR A 117 2.13 -1.69 -14.90
C THR A 117 3.10 -0.87 -14.04
N THR A 118 2.93 0.44 -13.97
CA THR A 118 3.65 1.32 -13.05
C THR A 118 2.69 1.99 -12.06
N MET A 119 3.19 2.42 -10.90
CA MET A 119 2.38 3.10 -9.89
C MET A 119 1.65 4.34 -10.43
N GLY A 120 2.23 5.04 -11.41
CA GLY A 120 1.64 6.20 -12.06
C GLY A 120 0.59 5.87 -13.12
N ASP A 121 0.61 4.65 -13.67
CA ASP A 121 -0.33 4.19 -14.70
C ASP A 121 -1.50 3.37 -14.11
N VAL A 122 -1.43 2.98 -12.83
CA VAL A 122 -2.55 2.33 -12.13
C VAL A 122 -3.77 3.25 -12.12
N ALA A 123 -4.92 2.72 -12.54
CA ALA A 123 -6.19 3.40 -12.58
C ALA A 123 -7.26 2.68 -11.72
N VAL A 124 -8.33 3.42 -11.38
CA VAL A 124 -9.52 2.82 -10.74
C VAL A 124 -10.11 1.75 -11.66
N GLY A 125 -10.34 0.56 -11.11
CA GLY A 125 -10.83 -0.61 -11.83
C GLY A 125 -9.74 -1.61 -12.20
N ASP A 126 -8.46 -1.23 -12.16
CA ASP A 126 -7.36 -2.18 -12.36
C ASP A 126 -7.27 -3.19 -11.23
N GLU A 127 -6.64 -4.33 -11.48
CA GLU A 127 -6.34 -5.33 -10.44
C GLU A 127 -4.85 -5.37 -10.13
N VAL A 128 -4.51 -5.30 -8.84
CA VAL A 128 -3.14 -5.45 -8.32
C VAL A 128 -3.10 -6.59 -7.30
N PHE A 129 -1.92 -7.13 -6.99
CA PHE A 129 -1.83 -8.19 -5.98
C PHE A 129 -1.76 -7.64 -4.56
N GLY A 130 -2.62 -8.19 -3.68
CA GLY A 130 -2.54 -7.97 -2.25
C GLY A 130 -1.41 -8.79 -1.58
N LEU A 131 -1.17 -8.53 -0.29
CA LEU A 131 -0.16 -9.26 0.50
C LEU A 131 -0.44 -10.78 0.57
N ASP A 132 -1.70 -11.18 0.46
CA ASP A 132 -2.12 -12.58 0.43
C ASP A 132 -1.95 -13.27 -0.94
N GLY A 133 -1.43 -12.53 -1.92
CA GLY A 133 -1.22 -12.96 -3.29
C GLY A 133 -2.47 -12.93 -4.16
N ARG A 134 -3.63 -12.48 -3.67
CA ARG A 134 -4.87 -12.44 -4.46
C ARG A 134 -5.01 -11.13 -5.25
N PRO A 135 -5.63 -11.17 -6.45
CA PRO A 135 -6.05 -9.96 -7.15
C PRO A 135 -6.96 -9.11 -6.27
N THR A 136 -6.72 -7.81 -6.26
CA THR A 136 -7.49 -6.79 -5.54
C THR A 136 -7.76 -5.63 -6.48
N THR A 137 -9.04 -5.26 -6.59
CA THR A 137 -9.47 -4.13 -7.44
C THR A 137 -9.05 -2.80 -6.80
N VAL A 138 -8.43 -1.95 -7.61
CA VAL A 138 -8.10 -0.57 -7.25
C VAL A 138 -9.39 0.24 -7.26
N VAL A 139 -9.81 0.69 -6.08
CA VAL A 139 -11.06 1.47 -5.92
C VAL A 139 -10.85 2.98 -5.94
N ALA A 140 -9.61 3.43 -5.74
CA ALA A 140 -9.25 4.85 -5.72
C ALA A 140 -7.77 5.01 -6.07
N VAL A 141 -7.45 6.13 -6.72
CA VAL A 141 -6.07 6.60 -6.94
C VAL A 141 -6.01 8.07 -6.55
N THR A 142 -4.86 8.49 -6.03
CA THR A 142 -4.62 9.88 -5.67
C THR A 142 -3.85 10.61 -6.77
N GLU A 143 -3.91 11.94 -6.79
CA GLU A 143 -3.01 12.72 -7.66
C GLU A 143 -1.54 12.52 -7.27
N VAL A 144 -0.65 12.69 -8.24
CA VAL A 144 0.80 12.60 -8.04
C VAL A 144 1.24 13.61 -6.97
N MET A 145 1.81 13.10 -5.88
CA MET A 145 2.23 13.92 -4.77
C MET A 145 3.62 14.52 -5.03
N LEU A 146 3.66 15.84 -5.27
CA LEU A 146 4.89 16.55 -5.61
C LEU A 146 5.63 17.07 -4.37
N ARG A 147 6.94 17.25 -4.50
CA ARG A 147 7.83 17.88 -3.48
C ARG A 147 7.82 17.18 -2.11
N ARG A 148 7.64 15.86 -2.09
CA ARG A 148 7.83 15.05 -0.88
C ARG A 148 9.30 14.65 -0.73
N PRO A 149 9.85 14.59 0.50
CA PRO A 149 11.12 13.92 0.74
C PRO A 149 10.98 12.43 0.42
N CYS A 150 11.89 11.89 -0.38
CA CYS A 150 11.90 10.50 -0.80
C CYS A 150 13.26 9.85 -0.55
N TYR A 151 13.25 8.53 -0.41
CA TYR A 151 14.44 7.71 -0.19
C TYR A 151 14.46 6.55 -1.18
N ASP A 152 15.65 6.19 -1.65
CA ASP A 152 15.88 4.92 -2.33
C ASP A 152 16.00 3.80 -1.30
N VAL A 153 15.06 2.88 -1.34
CA VAL A 153 14.99 1.70 -0.48
C VAL A 153 15.57 0.53 -1.26
N ARG A 154 16.75 0.06 -0.84
CA ARG A 154 17.42 -1.10 -1.44
C ARG A 154 17.19 -2.36 -0.61
N PHE A 155 16.67 -3.41 -1.26
CA PHE A 155 16.43 -4.71 -0.66
C PHE A 155 17.65 -5.63 -0.78
N SER A 156 17.63 -6.76 -0.05
CA SER A 156 18.74 -7.71 0.00
C SER A 156 18.96 -8.50 -1.29
N ASP A 157 17.95 -8.58 -2.15
CA ASP A 157 18.01 -9.14 -3.50
C ASP A 157 18.63 -8.16 -4.53
N GLY A 158 18.85 -6.90 -4.13
CA GLY A 158 19.42 -5.86 -4.98
C GLY A 158 18.38 -4.96 -5.65
N GLU A 159 17.08 -5.25 -5.50
CA GLU A 159 16.02 -4.38 -5.99
C GLU A 159 16.02 -3.04 -5.25
N VAL A 160 15.62 -1.98 -5.96
CA VAL A 160 15.53 -0.62 -5.42
C VAL A 160 14.20 -0.03 -5.83
N ILE A 161 13.48 0.52 -4.85
CA ILE A 161 12.31 1.37 -5.11
C ILE A 161 12.50 2.72 -4.42
N THR A 162 11.86 3.76 -4.95
CA THR A 162 11.84 5.07 -4.32
C THR A 162 10.52 5.26 -3.57
N ALA A 163 10.61 5.45 -2.25
CA ALA A 163 9.45 5.64 -1.37
C ALA A 163 9.52 6.98 -0.66
N ASP A 164 8.36 7.58 -0.39
CA ASP A 164 8.31 8.83 0.38
C ASP A 164 8.69 8.58 1.85
N ALA A 165 9.15 9.62 2.54
CA ALA A 165 9.59 9.58 3.93
C ALA A 165 8.57 8.97 4.90
N SER A 166 7.29 9.25 4.68
CA SER A 166 6.15 8.79 5.50
C SER A 166 5.57 7.46 5.02
N HIS A 167 6.10 6.84 3.95
CA HIS A 167 5.62 5.53 3.50
C HIS A 167 5.78 4.50 4.62
N LEU A 168 4.69 3.79 4.95
CA LEU A 168 4.63 2.87 6.09
C LEU A 168 4.97 1.45 5.67
N TRP A 169 5.89 0.84 6.41
CA TRP A 169 6.40 -0.50 6.16
C TRP A 169 6.16 -1.40 7.36
N ARG A 170 5.62 -2.59 7.13
CA ARG A 170 5.60 -3.64 8.14
C ARG A 170 6.97 -4.32 8.19
N THR A 171 7.72 -4.11 9.27
CA THR A 171 9.08 -4.61 9.42
C THR A 171 9.33 -5.29 10.76
N THR A 172 10.10 -6.37 10.76
CA THR A 172 10.52 -7.05 11.98
C THR A 172 11.95 -6.65 12.32
N THR A 173 12.16 -5.93 13.44
CA THR A 173 13.50 -5.51 13.88
C THR A 173 14.33 -6.68 14.40
N LYS A 174 15.66 -6.52 14.46
CA LYS A 174 16.56 -7.55 15.03
C LYS A 174 16.20 -7.90 16.48
N ALA A 175 15.86 -6.89 17.27
CA ALA A 175 15.45 -7.09 18.66
C ALA A 175 14.14 -7.89 18.75
N ALA A 176 13.16 -7.59 17.89
CA ALA A 176 11.92 -8.36 17.79
C ALA A 176 12.19 -9.81 17.37
N ARG A 177 12.98 -10.05 16.31
CA ARG A 177 13.35 -11.41 15.87
C ARG A 177 13.99 -12.23 16.99
N LYS A 178 14.93 -11.65 17.75
CA LYS A 178 15.59 -12.34 18.88
C LYS A 178 14.62 -12.74 19.99
N ARG A 179 13.55 -11.97 20.19
CA ARG A 179 12.52 -12.22 21.20
C ARG A 179 11.33 -13.01 20.65
N GLN A 180 11.36 -13.42 19.39
CA GLN A 180 10.19 -13.94 18.67
C GLN A 180 8.97 -13.00 18.78
N GLY A 181 9.25 -11.70 18.82
CA GLY A 181 8.24 -10.65 18.87
C GLY A 181 7.65 -10.38 17.49
N PRO A 182 6.47 -9.73 17.43
CA PRO A 182 5.80 -9.43 16.18
C PRO A 182 6.56 -8.42 15.33
N ALA A 183 6.20 -8.35 14.04
CA ALA A 183 6.55 -7.21 13.19
C ALA A 183 5.91 -5.93 13.73
N ASP A 184 6.58 -4.80 13.52
CA ASP A 184 6.09 -3.46 13.86
C ASP A 184 6.03 -2.62 12.58
N VAL A 185 5.31 -1.50 12.61
CA VAL A 185 5.27 -0.59 11.46
C VAL A 185 6.16 0.61 11.69
N ALA A 186 6.95 0.95 10.67
CA ALA A 186 7.83 2.10 10.67
C ALA A 186 7.72 2.83 9.33
N THR A 187 7.86 4.15 9.37
CA THR A 187 8.02 5.00 8.19
C THR A 187 9.38 4.76 7.52
N THR A 188 9.50 5.10 6.24
CA THR A 188 10.79 5.08 5.52
C THR A 188 11.86 5.89 6.26
N GLU A 189 11.51 7.05 6.81
CA GLU A 189 12.43 7.91 7.56
C GLU A 189 12.89 7.27 8.90
N GLU A 190 11.98 6.63 9.63
CA GLU A 190 12.33 5.88 10.86
C GLU A 190 13.24 4.68 10.55
N ILE A 191 12.95 3.96 9.46
CA ILE A 191 13.80 2.87 8.98
C ILE A 191 15.18 3.41 8.61
N ALA A 192 15.26 4.50 7.84
CA ALA A 192 16.55 5.11 7.47
C ALA A 192 17.37 5.48 8.71
N THR A 193 16.72 6.04 9.74
CA THR A 193 17.35 6.43 11.00
C THR A 193 17.83 5.22 11.82
N THR A 194 17.13 4.08 11.72
CA THR A 194 17.40 2.88 12.53
C THR A 194 17.87 1.67 11.72
N LEU A 195 18.29 1.88 10.47
CA LEU A 195 18.58 0.86 9.48
C LEU A 195 19.65 -0.13 9.95
N ARG A 196 20.67 0.38 10.66
CA ARG A 196 21.78 -0.41 11.18
C ARG A 196 21.84 -0.36 12.70
N ARG A 197 22.14 -1.50 13.32
CA ARG A 197 22.49 -1.61 14.75
C ARG A 197 23.72 -2.51 14.92
N ARG A 198 24.78 -1.97 15.52
CA ARG A 198 26.05 -2.69 15.76
C ARG A 198 26.57 -3.34 14.46
N ASP A 199 26.65 -2.54 13.41
CA ASP A 199 27.13 -2.89 12.06
C ASP A 199 26.31 -3.92 11.27
N GLU A 200 25.16 -4.34 11.78
CA GLU A 200 24.23 -5.25 11.10
C GLU A 200 22.92 -4.55 10.69
N VAL A 201 22.25 -5.06 9.66
CA VAL A 201 20.94 -4.56 9.21
C VAL A 201 19.86 -4.92 10.23
N ASN A 202 19.07 -3.93 10.62
CA ASN A 202 18.08 -4.04 11.69
C ASN A 202 16.72 -4.54 11.18
N HIS A 203 16.24 -4.00 10.06
CA HIS A 203 14.87 -4.23 9.57
C HIS A 203 14.81 -5.41 8.59
N HIS A 204 13.70 -6.15 8.66
CA HIS A 204 13.34 -7.19 7.71
C HIS A 204 11.91 -6.92 7.25
N VAL A 205 11.71 -6.79 5.94
CA VAL A 205 10.39 -6.67 5.32
C VAL A 205 9.96 -8.05 4.87
N GLU A 206 8.75 -8.46 5.23
CA GLU A 206 8.20 -9.76 4.80
C GLU A 206 7.77 -9.70 3.34
N LEU A 207 8.05 -10.77 2.59
CA LEU A 207 7.57 -10.92 1.22
C LEU A 207 6.06 -11.21 1.22
N ALA A 208 5.38 -10.76 0.17
CA ALA A 208 4.01 -11.19 -0.09
C ALA A 208 3.93 -12.70 -0.33
N ASN A 209 2.73 -13.27 -0.11
CA ASN A 209 2.47 -14.65 -0.48
C ASN A 209 2.50 -14.82 -2.01
N ALA A 210 2.62 -16.07 -2.46
CA ALA A 210 2.61 -16.41 -3.88
C ALA A 210 1.38 -15.83 -4.59
N VAL A 211 1.63 -15.08 -5.66
CA VAL A 211 0.58 -14.46 -6.47
C VAL A 211 -0.32 -15.51 -7.12
N ARG A 212 -1.61 -15.21 -7.19
CA ARG A 212 -2.63 -16.07 -7.79
C ARG A 212 -3.07 -15.45 -9.10
N CYS A 213 -2.47 -15.94 -10.17
CA CYS A 213 -2.88 -15.57 -11.52
C CYS A 213 -4.09 -16.41 -11.97
N PRO A 214 -4.94 -15.89 -12.85
CA PRO A 214 -5.91 -16.70 -13.58
C PRO A 214 -5.22 -17.83 -14.34
N GLU A 215 -5.95 -18.93 -14.57
CA GLU A 215 -5.48 -19.97 -15.50
C GLU A 215 -5.31 -19.36 -16.89
N ALA A 216 -4.19 -19.70 -17.54
CA ALA A 216 -3.84 -19.21 -18.86
C ALA A 216 -3.15 -20.32 -19.67
N ASP A 217 -3.40 -20.34 -20.97
CA ASP A 217 -2.66 -21.19 -21.90
C ASP A 217 -1.22 -20.68 -21.99
N VAL A 218 -0.31 -21.37 -21.31
CA VAL A 218 1.11 -21.03 -21.27
C VAL A 218 1.92 -21.92 -22.23
N PRO A 219 3.00 -21.40 -22.85
CA PRO A 219 3.80 -22.17 -23.81
C PRO A 219 4.52 -23.39 -23.21
N ILE A 220 4.74 -23.39 -21.90
CA ILE A 220 5.37 -24.45 -21.12
C ILE A 220 4.57 -24.61 -19.84
N ASP A 221 4.34 -25.86 -19.43
CA ASP A 221 3.72 -26.16 -18.14
C ASP A 221 4.50 -25.52 -16.97
N PRO A 222 3.84 -24.84 -16.02
CA PRO A 222 4.52 -24.13 -14.95
C PRO A 222 5.43 -25.01 -14.08
N TYR A 223 5.10 -26.29 -13.86
CA TYR A 223 5.94 -27.21 -13.11
C TYR A 223 7.22 -27.53 -13.89
N VAL A 224 7.08 -27.82 -15.18
CA VAL A 224 8.23 -28.07 -16.09
C VAL A 224 9.15 -26.85 -16.17
N LEU A 225 8.57 -25.63 -16.28
CA LEU A 225 9.34 -24.39 -16.24
C LEU A 225 10.08 -24.24 -14.91
N GLY A 226 9.41 -24.51 -13.79
CA GLY A 226 10.01 -24.43 -12.46
C GLY A 226 11.22 -25.34 -12.30
N VAL A 227 11.11 -26.60 -12.74
CA VAL A 227 12.24 -27.55 -12.72
C VAL A 227 13.38 -27.08 -13.62
N TRP A 228 13.07 -26.54 -14.81
CA TRP A 228 14.09 -26.01 -15.71
C TRP A 228 14.80 -24.76 -15.16
N LEU A 229 14.08 -23.87 -14.46
CA LEU A 229 14.67 -22.71 -13.80
C LEU A 229 15.55 -23.09 -12.59
N GLY A 230 15.18 -24.16 -11.88
CA GLY A 230 15.91 -24.63 -10.71
C GLY A 230 17.20 -25.38 -11.06
N ASP A 231 17.07 -26.42 -11.90
CA ASP A 231 18.14 -27.41 -12.15
C ASP A 231 18.52 -27.52 -13.64
N GLY A 232 18.05 -26.60 -14.46
CA GLY A 232 18.33 -26.57 -15.90
C GLY A 232 19.54 -25.76 -16.31
N THR A 233 19.58 -25.44 -17.60
CA THR A 233 20.60 -24.59 -18.23
C THR A 233 19.95 -23.57 -19.15
N SER A 234 20.55 -22.39 -19.25
CA SER A 234 20.08 -21.30 -20.11
C SER A 234 20.32 -21.53 -21.61
N THR A 235 21.02 -22.61 -21.97
CA THR A 235 21.48 -22.86 -23.35
C THR A 235 20.82 -24.05 -24.03
N LYS A 236 20.12 -24.90 -23.28
CA LYS A 236 19.51 -26.14 -23.77
C LYS A 236 18.29 -26.52 -22.94
N ALA A 237 17.37 -27.27 -23.54
CA ALA A 237 16.24 -27.89 -22.85
C ALA A 237 16.70 -29.19 -22.15
N GLU A 238 17.53 -29.05 -21.11
CA GLU A 238 17.97 -30.14 -20.25
C GLU A 238 17.85 -29.72 -18.78
N VAL A 239 17.63 -30.70 -17.91
CA VAL A 239 17.61 -30.55 -16.46
C VAL A 239 18.55 -31.56 -15.85
N THR A 240 19.26 -31.16 -14.80
CA THR A 240 20.16 -32.04 -14.06
C THR A 240 19.33 -32.80 -13.04
N CYS A 241 19.43 -34.13 -13.05
CA CYS A 241 18.75 -34.99 -12.08
C CYS A 241 19.73 -36.03 -11.53
N GLY A 242 19.54 -36.41 -10.26
CA GLY A 242 20.30 -37.43 -9.55
C GLY A 242 19.42 -38.56 -9.00
N PRO A 243 20.03 -39.54 -8.30
CA PRO A 243 19.28 -40.55 -7.58
C PRO A 243 18.39 -39.91 -6.51
N GLY A 244 17.07 -40.15 -6.56
CA GLY A 244 16.08 -39.53 -5.67
C GLY A 244 15.12 -38.53 -6.34
N ASP A 245 15.38 -38.14 -7.59
CA ASP A 245 14.55 -37.19 -8.34
C ASP A 245 13.46 -37.87 -9.19
N GLU A 246 13.20 -39.17 -8.97
CA GLU A 246 12.24 -39.93 -9.79
C GLU A 246 10.84 -39.29 -9.78
N GLN A 247 10.41 -38.77 -8.63
CA GLN A 247 9.14 -38.07 -8.50
C GLN A 247 9.08 -36.80 -9.36
N ILE A 248 10.15 -36.01 -9.41
CA ILE A 248 10.21 -34.77 -10.20
C ILE A 248 10.08 -35.12 -11.69
N LEU A 249 10.80 -36.15 -12.13
CA LEU A 249 10.75 -36.62 -13.51
C LEU A 249 9.38 -37.19 -13.89
N ASP A 250 8.68 -37.85 -12.96
CA ASP A 250 7.34 -38.37 -13.18
C ASP A 250 6.30 -37.24 -13.30
N GLU A 251 6.38 -36.21 -12.46
CA GLU A 251 5.53 -35.01 -12.55
C GLU A 251 5.78 -34.25 -13.87
N MET A 252 7.05 -34.10 -14.29
CA MET A 252 7.36 -33.51 -15.61
C MET A 252 6.75 -34.29 -16.77
N ARG A 253 6.79 -35.63 -16.73
CA ARG A 253 6.15 -36.47 -17.77
C ARG A 253 4.62 -36.38 -17.75
N ALA A 254 4.03 -36.17 -16.57
CA ALA A 254 2.60 -36.00 -16.43
C ALA A 254 2.11 -34.64 -16.95
N ALA A 255 2.95 -33.61 -16.85
CA ALA A 255 2.68 -32.26 -17.33
C ALA A 255 2.65 -32.11 -18.87
N GLY A 256 3.28 -33.03 -19.61
CA GLY A 256 3.29 -33.08 -21.09
C GLY A 256 4.64 -32.73 -21.70
#